data_AF-A0A931SMT1-F1
#
_entry.id   AF-A0A931SMT1-F1
#
_cell.length_a   1.000
_cell.length_b   1.000
_cell.length_c   1.000
_cell.angle_alpha   90.00
_cell.angle_beta   90.00
_cell.angle_gamma   90.00
#
_symmetry.space_group_name_H-M   'P 1'
#
loop_
_entity.id
_entity.type
_entity.pdbx_description
1 polymer ?
#
loop_
_entity_poly.entity_id
_entity_poly.type
_entity_poly.pdbx_seq_one_letter_code
_entity_poly.pdbx_strand_id
1 'polypeptide(L)'
;MEGRFPLGIRAVLTNCADAAKEREFNQWYTYTHLGDMLASGLVTHAIRYEDASPKPGEPRYLAIYEIERDSLETVPQKLAALVQGWRNQGRIHEALEMVSATMWRSIGPQFKTARTGRARVTGLFLTQTNCADASREQAFNRWYDGTHVPDILATGLYHTAYRFEAVSPQPGQARYLALYETDAEDSLRAAEELLGVHRPRWLAAGRYTDGLQVVSRSVFRTL
;
A
#
# COMPACT_ATOMS: atom_id res chain seq x y z
N MET A 1 1.16 1.57 8.23
CA MET A 1 0.57 2.66 9.04
C MET A 1 0.54 2.31 10.52
N GLU A 2 0.82 1.06 10.90
CA GLU A 2 1.04 0.63 12.29
C GLU A 2 -0.17 0.94 13.18
N GLY A 3 -1.37 0.71 12.63
CA GLY A 3 -2.64 1.00 13.29
C GLY A 3 -3.10 2.46 13.25
N ARG A 4 -2.36 3.39 12.63
CA ARG A 4 -2.82 4.76 12.33
C ARG A 4 -3.72 4.76 11.10
N PHE A 5 -4.72 5.66 11.08
CA PHE A 5 -5.70 5.76 10.00
C PHE A 5 -5.65 7.17 9.38
N PRO A 6 -4.67 7.45 8.50
CA PRO A 6 -4.50 8.76 7.92
C PRO A 6 -5.60 9.10 6.91
N LEU A 7 -5.85 10.39 6.69
CA LEU A 7 -6.82 10.86 5.67
C LEU A 7 -6.45 10.40 4.25
N GLY A 8 -5.16 10.28 3.96
CA GLY A 8 -4.67 9.72 2.72
C GLY A 8 -3.24 9.21 2.83
N ILE A 9 -2.81 8.49 1.79
CA ILE A 9 -1.42 8.04 1.65
C ILE A 9 -0.90 8.33 0.25
N ARG A 10 0.41 8.58 0.14
CA ARG A 10 1.14 8.40 -1.11
C ARG A 10 1.87 7.06 -1.07
N ALA A 11 1.47 6.13 -1.93
CA ALA A 11 2.16 4.86 -2.10
C ALA A 11 3.10 4.96 -3.32
N VAL A 12 4.37 4.68 -3.12
CA VAL A 12 5.41 4.74 -4.15
C VAL A 12 6.08 3.39 -4.27
N LEU A 13 5.97 2.78 -5.45
CA LEU A 13 6.66 1.54 -5.80
C LEU A 13 7.94 1.89 -6.56
N THR A 14 9.07 1.35 -6.14
CA THR A 14 10.40 1.68 -6.67
C THR A 14 11.29 0.46 -6.82
N ASN A 15 12.26 0.56 -7.72
CA ASN A 15 13.38 -0.35 -7.90
C ASN A 15 14.71 0.40 -7.73
N CYS A 16 15.79 -0.37 -7.59
CA CYS A 16 17.15 0.12 -7.79
C CYS A 16 17.60 -0.30 -9.20
N ALA A 17 17.82 0.67 -10.09
CA ALA A 17 18.21 0.43 -11.48
C ALA A 17 19.61 -0.22 -11.61
N ASP A 18 20.42 -0.13 -10.56
CA ASP A 18 21.77 -0.69 -10.49
C ASP A 18 21.89 -1.61 -9.27
N ALA A 19 21.94 -2.92 -9.49
CA ALA A 19 22.04 -3.90 -8.42
C ALA A 19 23.33 -3.74 -7.58
N ALA A 20 24.43 -3.23 -8.16
CA ALA A 20 25.66 -3.00 -7.41
C ALA A 20 25.53 -1.87 -6.39
N LYS A 21 24.56 -0.97 -6.58
CA LYS A 21 24.28 0.18 -5.71
C LYS A 21 23.11 -0.05 -4.75
N GLU A 22 22.54 -1.25 -4.70
CA GLU A 22 21.30 -1.50 -3.96
C GLU A 22 21.41 -1.20 -2.46
N ARG A 23 22.58 -1.48 -1.86
CA ARG A 23 22.85 -1.12 -0.46
C ARG A 23 22.87 0.39 -0.25
N GLU A 24 23.57 1.11 -1.12
CA GLU A 24 23.68 2.58 -1.08
C GLU A 24 22.32 3.23 -1.30
N PHE A 25 21.57 2.75 -2.29
CA PHE A 25 20.20 3.17 -2.57
C PHE A 25 19.30 3.04 -1.33
N ASN A 26 19.34 1.89 -0.65
CA ASN A 26 18.52 1.68 0.55
C ASN A 26 18.96 2.56 1.72
N GLN A 27 20.26 2.77 1.92
CA GLN A 27 20.77 3.68 2.94
C GLN A 27 20.35 5.13 2.65
N TRP A 28 20.50 5.59 1.42
CA TRP A 28 20.05 6.91 1.00
C TRP A 28 18.54 7.08 1.25
N TYR A 29 17.72 6.11 0.83
CA TYR A 29 16.28 6.23 0.96
C TYR A 29 15.90 6.35 2.43
N THR A 30 16.42 5.47 3.29
CA THR A 30 16.10 5.45 4.73
C THR A 30 16.63 6.66 5.48
N TYR A 31 17.91 7.02 5.31
CA TYR A 31 18.57 8.02 6.14
C TYR A 31 18.54 9.44 5.56
N THR A 32 18.23 9.60 4.27
CA THR A 32 18.13 10.92 3.61
C THR A 32 16.72 11.16 3.11
N HIS A 33 16.22 10.33 2.19
CA HIS A 33 14.98 10.64 1.47
C HIS A 33 13.74 10.66 2.38
N LEU A 34 13.61 9.70 3.31
CA LEU A 34 12.50 9.71 4.26
C LEU A 34 12.55 10.97 5.14
N GLY A 35 13.74 11.39 5.57
CA GLY A 35 13.94 12.62 6.33
C GLY A 35 13.50 13.87 5.56
N ASP A 36 13.85 13.96 4.28
CA ASP A 36 13.41 15.05 3.40
C ASP A 36 11.90 15.08 3.22
N MET A 37 11.28 13.91 3.04
CA MET A 37 9.84 13.79 2.91
C MET A 37 9.12 14.25 4.19
N LEU A 38 9.62 13.87 5.37
CA LEU A 38 9.07 14.31 6.67
C LEU A 38 9.28 15.82 6.89
N ALA A 39 10.45 16.35 6.54
CA ALA A 39 10.76 17.77 6.67
C ALA A 39 9.96 18.68 5.72
N SER A 40 9.30 18.13 4.69
CA SER A 40 8.46 18.88 3.75
C SER A 40 7.25 19.56 4.40
N GLY A 41 6.82 19.10 5.58
CA GLY A 41 5.56 19.53 6.22
C GLY A 41 4.29 19.00 5.52
N LEU A 42 4.42 18.17 4.48
CA LEU A 42 3.31 17.54 3.77
C LEU A 42 3.06 16.09 4.22
N VAL A 43 4.11 15.40 4.68
CA VAL A 43 4.08 14.01 5.15
C VAL A 43 4.19 13.98 6.66
N THR A 44 3.34 13.21 7.33
CA THR A 44 3.37 13.05 8.80
C THR A 44 4.13 11.81 9.25
N HIS A 45 4.06 10.73 8.47
CA HIS A 45 4.82 9.50 8.71
C HIS A 45 5.28 8.89 7.39
N ALA A 46 6.39 8.16 7.43
CA ALA A 46 6.91 7.44 6.28
C ALA A 46 7.43 6.07 6.72
N ILE A 47 7.10 5.03 5.95
CA ILE A 47 7.55 3.67 6.20
C ILE A 47 7.89 2.98 4.89
N ARG A 48 8.86 2.07 4.92
CA ARG A 48 9.31 1.29 3.76
C ARG A 48 9.16 -0.20 3.98
N TYR A 49 8.95 -0.89 2.87
CA TYR A 49 8.87 -2.33 2.80
C TYR A 49 9.64 -2.85 1.58
N GLU A 50 10.06 -4.11 1.65
CA GLU A 50 10.61 -4.89 0.54
C GLU A 50 9.61 -5.98 0.14
N ASP A 51 9.50 -6.27 -1.15
CA ASP A 51 8.72 -7.40 -1.65
C ASP A 51 9.20 -8.70 -0.98
N ALA A 52 8.24 -9.47 -0.45
CA ALA A 52 8.51 -10.74 0.20
C ALA A 52 8.77 -11.87 -0.82
N SER A 53 8.42 -11.68 -2.09
CA SER A 53 8.65 -12.63 -3.19
C SER A 53 9.05 -11.89 -4.48
N PRO A 54 10.22 -11.23 -4.51
CA PRO A 54 10.63 -10.38 -5.62
C PRO A 54 10.70 -11.17 -6.94
N LYS A 55 10.09 -10.62 -7.99
CA LYS A 55 10.13 -11.16 -9.34
C LYS A 55 10.79 -10.17 -10.31
N PRO A 56 11.50 -10.67 -11.34
CA PRO A 56 12.04 -9.81 -12.39
C PRO A 56 10.93 -8.97 -13.04
N GLY A 57 11.15 -7.66 -13.16
CA GLY A 57 10.20 -6.72 -13.77
C GLY A 57 9.07 -6.26 -12.85
N GLU A 58 8.96 -6.78 -11.62
CA GLU A 58 8.02 -6.27 -10.61
C GLU A 58 8.73 -5.30 -9.64
N PRO A 59 8.01 -4.35 -9.03
CA PRO A 59 8.61 -3.41 -8.09
C PRO A 59 9.06 -4.10 -6.79
N ARG A 60 10.32 -3.91 -6.41
CA ARG A 60 10.92 -4.53 -5.22
C ARG A 60 10.64 -3.79 -3.92
N TYR A 61 10.45 -2.47 -3.97
CA TYR A 61 10.29 -1.66 -2.77
C TYR A 61 9.00 -0.87 -2.79
N LEU A 62 8.38 -0.74 -1.61
CA LEU A 62 7.23 0.11 -1.37
C LEU A 62 7.59 1.14 -0.30
N ALA A 63 7.33 2.42 -0.58
CA ALA A 63 7.27 3.46 0.44
C ALA A 63 5.83 3.96 0.59
N ILE A 64 5.37 4.07 1.83
CA ILE A 64 4.08 4.66 2.17
C ILE A 64 4.35 5.94 2.95
N TYR A 65 3.79 7.05 2.47
CA TYR A 65 3.82 8.35 3.12
C TYR A 65 2.41 8.71 3.58
N GLU A 66 2.21 8.91 4.88
CA GLU A 66 0.93 9.30 5.48
C GLU A 66 0.70 10.81 5.31
N ILE A 67 -0.50 11.19 4.88
CA ILE A 67 -0.90 12.57 4.60
C ILE A 67 -2.13 12.94 5.42
N GLU A 68 -1.98 13.90 6.33
CA GLU A 68 -3.06 14.42 7.19
C GLU A 68 -3.48 15.83 6.75
N ARG A 69 -3.92 15.94 5.50
CA ARG A 69 -4.34 17.20 4.87
C ARG A 69 -5.60 16.96 4.04
N ASP A 70 -6.55 17.88 4.11
CA ASP A 70 -7.80 17.77 3.34
C ASP A 70 -7.59 17.95 1.83
N SER A 71 -6.54 18.67 1.43
CA SER A 71 -6.23 19.02 0.04
C SER A 71 -5.35 17.98 -0.67
N LEU A 72 -5.71 16.70 -0.60
CA LEU A 72 -4.94 15.59 -1.18
C LEU A 72 -4.65 15.77 -2.68
N GLU A 73 -5.49 16.49 -3.41
CA GLU A 73 -5.37 16.78 -4.84
C GLU A 73 -4.16 17.64 -5.18
N THR A 74 -3.74 18.52 -4.26
CA THR A 74 -2.64 19.48 -4.48
C THR A 74 -1.30 18.99 -3.97
N VAL A 75 -1.31 17.96 -3.11
CA VAL A 75 -0.11 17.40 -2.50
C VAL A 75 0.84 16.80 -3.54
N PRO A 76 0.39 16.07 -4.58
CA PRO A 76 1.28 15.52 -5.60
C PRO A 76 2.14 16.57 -6.31
N GLN A 77 1.57 17.71 -6.72
CA GLN A 77 2.31 18.75 -7.42
C GLN A 77 3.32 19.44 -6.49
N LYS A 78 2.94 19.67 -5.22
CA LYS A 78 3.86 20.23 -4.21
C LYS A 78 5.04 19.30 -3.92
N LEU A 79 4.77 18.01 -3.73
CA LEU A 79 5.82 17.00 -3.54
C LEU A 79 6.72 16.87 -4.78
N ALA A 80 6.15 16.92 -5.99
CA ALA A 80 6.92 16.88 -7.23
C ALA A 80 7.90 18.06 -7.35
N ALA A 81 7.45 19.27 -6.99
CA ALA A 81 8.32 20.46 -6.98
C ALA A 81 9.48 20.32 -5.98
N LEU A 82 9.21 19.82 -4.77
CA LEU A 82 10.25 19.56 -3.76
C LEU A 82 11.26 18.51 -4.22
N VAL A 83 10.77 17.36 -4.72
CA VAL A 83 11.61 16.28 -5.24
C VAL A 83 12.48 16.75 -6.40
N GLN A 84 11.95 17.60 -7.28
CA GLN A 84 12.73 18.19 -8.36
C GLN A 84 13.82 19.14 -7.82
N GLY A 85 13.51 19.93 -6.79
CA GLY A 85 14.51 20.77 -6.11
C GLY A 85 15.63 19.94 -5.51
N TRP A 86 15.31 18.86 -4.80
CA TRP A 86 16.29 17.93 -4.23
C TRP A 86 17.12 17.23 -5.31
N ARG A 87 16.51 16.87 -6.44
CA ARG A 87 17.23 16.29 -7.58
C ARG A 87 18.27 17.27 -8.13
N ASN A 88 17.92 18.53 -8.31
CA ASN A 88 18.84 19.57 -8.77
C ASN A 88 19.99 19.83 -7.79
N GLN A 89 19.80 19.51 -6.51
CA GLN A 89 20.81 19.59 -5.46
C GLN A 89 21.65 18.31 -5.32
N GLY A 90 21.44 17.30 -6.18
CA GLY A 90 22.13 16.01 -6.10
C GLY A 90 21.69 15.14 -4.92
N ARG A 91 20.52 15.42 -4.32
CA ARG A 91 20.01 14.71 -3.13
C ARG A 91 19.09 13.54 -3.47
N ILE A 92 18.83 13.27 -4.75
CA ILE A 92 18.10 12.09 -5.20
C ILE A 92 19.10 11.09 -5.77
N HIS A 93 19.10 9.87 -5.22
CA HIS A 93 20.03 8.82 -5.65
C HIS A 93 19.81 8.46 -7.11
N GLU A 94 20.90 8.37 -7.88
CA GLU A 94 20.86 8.16 -9.33
C GLU A 94 20.22 6.83 -9.75
N ALA A 95 20.37 5.79 -8.92
CA ALA A 95 19.79 4.47 -9.18
C ALA A 95 18.29 4.37 -8.84
N LEU A 96 17.63 5.46 -8.39
CA LEU A 96 16.19 5.45 -8.12
C LEU A 96 15.42 5.24 -9.43
N GLU A 97 14.77 4.09 -9.55
CA GLU A 97 13.75 3.83 -10.55
C GLU A 97 12.37 3.91 -9.89
N MET A 98 11.58 4.91 -10.25
CA MET A 98 10.22 5.04 -9.77
C MET A 98 9.27 4.30 -10.71
N VAL A 99 8.65 3.22 -10.23
CA VAL A 99 7.71 2.42 -11.02
C VAL A 99 6.30 3.01 -10.96
N SER A 100 5.85 3.42 -9.78
CA SER A 100 4.60 4.16 -9.64
C SER A 100 4.61 5.07 -8.42
N ALA A 101 3.81 6.13 -8.48
CA ALA A 101 3.56 7.03 -7.36
C ALA A 101 2.11 7.46 -7.39
N THR A 102 1.33 6.99 -6.41
CA THR A 102 -0.13 7.20 -6.41
C THR A 102 -0.57 7.86 -5.12
N MET A 103 -1.43 8.87 -5.24
CA MET A 103 -2.13 9.46 -4.10
C MET A 103 -3.47 8.75 -3.90
N TRP A 104 -3.69 8.28 -2.68
CA TRP A 104 -4.83 7.49 -2.26
C TRP A 104 -5.55 8.20 -1.12
N ARG A 105 -6.87 8.33 -1.22
CA ARG A 105 -7.76 8.88 -0.18
C ARG A 105 -8.37 7.74 0.61
N SER A 106 -8.37 7.82 1.94
CA SER A 106 -8.99 6.80 2.78
C SER A 106 -10.50 6.77 2.56
N ILE A 107 -11.06 5.57 2.48
CA ILE A 107 -12.50 5.30 2.38
C ILE A 107 -12.87 4.17 3.35
N GLY A 108 -14.16 4.00 3.60
CA GLY A 108 -14.66 2.91 4.45
C GLY A 108 -14.36 3.12 5.94
N PRO A 109 -14.72 2.16 6.80
CA PRO A 109 -14.52 2.24 8.23
C PRO A 109 -13.05 1.94 8.63
N GLN A 110 -12.73 2.24 9.89
CA GLN A 110 -11.45 1.84 10.48
C GLN A 110 -11.50 0.37 10.89
N PHE A 111 -10.90 -0.52 10.09
CA PHE A 111 -10.91 -1.96 10.37
C PHE A 111 -9.82 -2.34 11.37
N LYS A 112 -10.24 -2.59 12.61
CA LYS A 112 -9.36 -2.84 13.75
C LYS A 112 -9.64 -4.20 14.40
N THR A 113 -8.60 -4.76 15.01
CA THR A 113 -8.68 -5.90 15.94
C THR A 113 -8.03 -5.50 17.27
N ALA A 114 -8.08 -6.39 18.27
CA ALA A 114 -7.40 -6.16 19.55
C ALA A 114 -5.88 -5.98 19.45
N ARG A 115 -5.28 -6.39 18.31
CA ARG A 115 -3.85 -6.28 18.00
C ARG A 115 -3.47 -5.00 17.24
N THR A 116 -4.44 -4.25 16.73
CA THR A 116 -4.17 -3.01 15.98
C THR A 116 -3.41 -1.99 16.85
N GLY A 117 -2.28 -1.48 16.33
CA GLY A 117 -1.41 -0.53 17.03
C GLY A 117 -0.69 -1.11 18.25
N ARG A 118 -0.76 -2.44 18.46
CA ARG A 118 -0.10 -3.15 19.57
C ARG A 118 0.85 -4.23 19.08
N ALA A 119 0.45 -4.99 18.07
CA ALA A 119 1.32 -5.96 17.42
C ALA A 119 2.35 -5.23 16.55
N ARG A 120 3.56 -5.78 16.49
CA ARG A 120 4.59 -5.32 15.55
C ARG A 120 4.13 -5.65 14.14
N VAL A 121 4.08 -4.66 13.25
CA VAL A 121 3.86 -4.91 11.83
C VAL A 121 5.12 -5.53 11.25
N THR A 122 5.02 -6.75 10.74
CA THR A 122 6.11 -7.49 10.08
C THR A 122 5.97 -7.45 8.55
N GLY A 123 4.76 -7.22 8.04
CA GLY A 123 4.50 -7.15 6.61
C GLY A 123 3.14 -6.58 6.24
N LEU A 124 2.93 -6.48 4.93
CA LEU A 124 1.70 -6.01 4.30
C LEU A 124 1.26 -6.98 3.20
N PHE A 125 -0.04 -7.26 3.16
CA PHE A 125 -0.68 -7.73 1.94
C PHE A 125 -1.36 -6.55 1.25
N LEU A 126 -0.93 -6.25 0.02
CA LEU A 126 -1.42 -5.14 -0.79
C LEU A 126 -2.25 -5.69 -1.94
N THR A 127 -3.46 -5.14 -2.13
CA THR A 127 -4.32 -5.49 -3.26
C THR A 127 -4.84 -4.24 -3.94
N GLN A 128 -4.67 -4.18 -5.26
CA GLN A 128 -5.26 -3.13 -6.10
C GLN A 128 -6.40 -3.74 -6.89
N THR A 129 -7.55 -3.06 -6.91
CA THR A 129 -8.80 -3.63 -7.41
C THR A 129 -9.66 -2.59 -8.12
N ASN A 130 -10.49 -3.04 -9.04
CA ASN A 130 -11.58 -2.29 -9.66
C ASN A 130 -12.91 -3.01 -9.37
N CYS A 131 -14.02 -2.27 -9.51
CA CYS A 131 -15.32 -2.89 -9.72
C CYS A 131 -15.44 -3.26 -11.21
N ALA A 132 -15.75 -4.52 -11.51
CA ALA A 132 -15.91 -5.00 -12.89
C ALA A 132 -17.10 -4.35 -13.62
N ASP A 133 -18.07 -3.82 -12.87
CA ASP A 133 -19.24 -3.11 -13.37
C ASP A 133 -19.41 -1.78 -12.62
N ALA A 134 -19.13 -0.67 -13.30
CA ALA A 134 -19.20 0.67 -12.72
C ALA A 134 -20.58 1.02 -12.14
N SER A 135 -21.67 0.41 -12.63
CA SER A 135 -23.02 0.64 -12.09
C SER A 135 -23.23 -0.01 -10.72
N ARG A 136 -22.38 -0.98 -10.36
CA ARG A 136 -22.44 -1.74 -9.10
C ARG A 136 -21.43 -1.26 -8.05
N GLU A 137 -20.73 -0.15 -8.27
CA GLU A 137 -19.69 0.38 -7.39
C GLU A 137 -20.12 0.52 -5.93
N GLN A 138 -21.35 0.98 -5.68
CA GLN A 138 -21.87 1.11 -4.32
C GLN A 138 -22.07 -0.25 -3.65
N ALA A 139 -22.57 -1.25 -4.40
CA ALA A 139 -22.74 -2.61 -3.90
C ALA A 139 -21.39 -3.30 -3.68
N PHE A 140 -20.43 -3.06 -4.58
CA PHE A 140 -19.06 -3.55 -4.46
C PHE A 140 -18.39 -3.03 -3.19
N ASN A 141 -18.44 -1.72 -2.93
CA ASN A 141 -17.86 -1.15 -1.71
C ASN A 141 -18.56 -1.64 -0.44
N ARG A 142 -19.89 -1.76 -0.43
CA ARG A 142 -20.63 -2.35 0.71
C ARG A 142 -20.20 -3.79 0.98
N TRP A 143 -20.03 -4.61 -0.06
CA TRP A 143 -19.51 -5.97 0.10
C TRP A 143 -18.08 -5.98 0.62
N TYR A 144 -17.23 -5.08 0.11
CA TYR A 144 -15.83 -5.00 0.51
C TYR A 144 -15.72 -4.68 2.01
N ASP A 145 -16.50 -3.71 2.47
CA ASP A 145 -16.46 -3.24 3.86
C ASP A 145 -17.22 -4.17 4.82
N GLY A 146 -18.37 -4.70 4.41
CA GLY A 146 -19.25 -5.51 5.26
C GLY A 146 -18.93 -7.00 5.28
N THR A 147 -18.23 -7.51 4.26
CA THR A 147 -17.97 -8.94 4.11
C THR A 147 -16.49 -9.22 3.89
N HIS A 148 -15.87 -8.64 2.86
CA HIS A 148 -14.54 -9.06 2.43
C HIS A 148 -13.44 -8.76 3.46
N VAL A 149 -13.34 -7.52 3.93
CA VAL A 149 -12.35 -7.15 4.94
C VAL A 149 -12.61 -7.85 6.29
N PRO A 150 -13.85 -7.90 6.81
CA PRO A 150 -14.15 -8.68 8.02
C PRO A 150 -13.75 -10.15 7.91
N ASP A 151 -14.00 -10.80 6.76
CA ASP A 151 -13.60 -12.18 6.53
C ASP A 151 -12.07 -12.37 6.62
N ILE A 152 -11.31 -11.47 6.00
CA ILE A 152 -9.84 -11.50 6.05
C ILE A 152 -9.35 -11.31 7.49
N LEU A 153 -9.88 -10.35 8.23
CA LEU A 153 -9.46 -10.13 9.63
C LEU A 153 -9.87 -11.29 10.55
N ALA A 154 -11.00 -11.94 10.28
CA ALA A 154 -11.47 -13.09 11.04
C ALA A 154 -10.56 -14.33 10.90
N THR A 155 -9.69 -14.38 9.89
CA THR A 155 -8.67 -15.45 9.76
C THR A 155 -7.62 -15.39 10.86
N GLY A 156 -7.40 -14.23 11.48
CA GLY A 156 -6.28 -14.00 12.40
C GLY A 156 -4.93 -13.81 11.71
N LEU A 157 -4.83 -13.94 10.39
CA LEU A 157 -3.58 -13.73 9.64
C LEU A 157 -3.21 -12.23 9.56
N TYR A 158 -4.20 -11.36 9.64
CA TYR A 158 -4.04 -9.91 9.58
C TYR A 158 -4.77 -9.25 10.74
N HIS A 159 -4.25 -8.13 11.23
CA HIS A 159 -4.78 -7.45 12.41
C HIS A 159 -5.38 -6.08 12.13
N THR A 160 -5.07 -5.48 10.98
CA THR A 160 -5.58 -4.16 10.59
C THR A 160 -5.73 -4.10 9.09
N ALA A 161 -6.80 -3.46 8.61
CA ALA A 161 -7.02 -3.27 7.20
C ALA A 161 -7.40 -1.82 6.88
N TYR A 162 -7.08 -1.41 5.67
CA TYR A 162 -7.30 -0.05 5.20
C TYR A 162 -7.84 -0.10 3.78
N ARG A 163 -8.77 0.79 3.48
CA ARG A 163 -9.36 0.96 2.17
C ARG A 163 -9.08 2.36 1.66
N PHE A 164 -8.77 2.44 0.38
CA PHE A 164 -8.52 3.71 -0.28
C PHE A 164 -9.08 3.74 -1.71
N GLU A 165 -9.39 4.95 -2.16
CA GLU A 165 -9.69 5.28 -3.56
C GLU A 165 -8.59 6.20 -4.12
N ALA A 166 -8.19 6.00 -5.37
CA ALA A 166 -7.21 6.85 -6.03
C ALA A 166 -7.77 8.28 -6.19
N VAL A 167 -6.99 9.30 -5.80
CA VAL A 167 -7.43 10.71 -5.85
C VAL A 167 -7.56 11.22 -7.29
N SER A 168 -6.68 10.76 -8.19
CA SER A 168 -6.70 11.14 -9.61
C SER A 168 -6.16 9.97 -10.43
N PRO A 169 -6.97 8.91 -10.63
CA PRO A 169 -6.53 7.69 -11.27
C PRO A 169 -6.10 7.98 -12.72
N GLN A 170 -4.93 7.49 -13.09
CA GLN A 170 -4.48 7.50 -14.48
C GLN A 170 -5.14 6.36 -15.27
N PRO A 171 -5.25 6.45 -16.61
CA PRO A 171 -5.72 5.34 -17.43
C PRO A 171 -4.93 4.05 -17.14
N GLY A 172 -5.64 2.94 -16.89
CA GLY A 172 -5.03 1.65 -16.55
C GLY A 172 -4.63 1.48 -15.07
N GLN A 173 -4.70 2.54 -14.26
CA GLN A 173 -4.48 2.44 -12.82
C GLN A 173 -5.71 1.86 -12.11
N ALA A 174 -5.48 1.08 -11.06
CA ALA A 174 -6.55 0.61 -10.21
C ALA A 174 -7.25 1.76 -9.48
N ARG A 175 -8.57 1.69 -9.39
CA ARG A 175 -9.40 2.66 -8.68
C ARG A 175 -9.26 2.52 -7.16
N TYR A 176 -9.16 1.30 -6.66
CA TYR A 176 -9.13 1.02 -5.22
C TYR A 176 -7.86 0.31 -4.79
N LEU A 177 -7.44 0.60 -3.57
CA LEU A 177 -6.37 -0.06 -2.85
C LEU A 177 -6.90 -0.58 -1.52
N ALA A 178 -6.55 -1.82 -1.18
CA ALA A 178 -6.65 -2.32 0.18
C ALA A 178 -5.28 -2.78 0.68
N LEU A 179 -4.98 -2.42 1.92
CA LEU A 179 -3.77 -2.81 2.64
C LEU A 179 -4.16 -3.60 3.88
N TYR A 180 -3.48 -4.70 4.15
CA TYR A 180 -3.68 -5.53 5.34
C TYR A 180 -2.36 -5.68 6.09
N GLU A 181 -2.31 -5.27 7.35
CA GLU A 181 -1.14 -5.41 8.22
C GLU A 181 -1.15 -6.77 8.92
N THR A 182 0.01 -7.42 8.90
CA THR A 182 0.25 -8.67 9.60
C THR A 182 1.42 -8.52 10.57
N ASP A 183 1.36 -9.30 11.64
CA ASP A 183 2.40 -9.56 12.63
C ASP A 183 2.95 -10.99 12.52
N ALA A 184 2.57 -11.73 11.45
CA ALA A 184 3.11 -13.05 11.17
C ALA A 184 4.62 -12.98 10.92
N GLU A 185 5.37 -13.97 11.40
CA GLU A 185 6.82 -14.04 11.17
C GLU A 185 7.15 -14.07 9.67
N ASP A 186 6.32 -14.75 8.88
CA ASP A 186 6.43 -14.83 7.43
C ASP A 186 5.16 -14.27 6.77
N SER A 187 5.26 -13.05 6.26
CA SER A 187 4.18 -12.37 5.54
C SER A 187 3.78 -13.07 4.24
N LEU A 188 4.72 -13.74 3.55
CA LEU A 188 4.44 -14.46 2.31
C LEU A 188 3.58 -15.69 2.60
N ARG A 189 3.96 -16.47 3.61
CA ARG A 189 3.18 -17.64 4.05
C ARG A 189 1.78 -17.25 4.52
N ALA A 190 1.61 -16.13 5.22
CA ALA A 190 0.29 -15.63 5.61
C ALA A 190 -0.58 -15.30 4.39
N ALA A 191 0.00 -14.73 3.32
CA ALA A 191 -0.72 -14.48 2.07
C ALA A 191 -1.05 -15.76 1.30
N GLU A 192 -0.13 -16.73 1.26
CA GLU A 192 -0.36 -18.04 0.66
C GLU A 192 -1.49 -18.79 1.35
N GLU A 193 -1.54 -18.79 2.68
CA GLU A 193 -2.63 -19.39 3.45
C GLU A 193 -3.98 -18.71 3.18
N LEU A 194 -4.00 -17.37 3.19
CA LEU A 194 -5.20 -16.60 2.86
C LEU A 194 -5.76 -16.99 1.48
N LEU A 195 -4.89 -17.04 0.47
CA LEU A 195 -5.28 -17.28 -0.93
C LEU A 195 -5.56 -18.75 -1.25
N GLY A 196 -4.82 -19.67 -0.63
CA GLY A 196 -4.90 -21.11 -0.88
C GLY A 196 -5.92 -21.84 -0.02
N VAL A 197 -6.21 -21.35 1.19
CA VAL A 197 -7.09 -22.03 2.16
C VAL A 197 -8.39 -21.26 2.37
N HIS A 198 -8.31 -19.97 2.72
CA HIS A 198 -9.49 -19.21 3.11
C HIS A 198 -10.33 -18.76 1.91
N ARG A 199 -9.69 -18.22 0.88
CA ARG A 199 -10.38 -17.74 -0.32
C ARG A 199 -11.27 -18.81 -0.99
N PRO A 200 -10.83 -20.07 -1.21
CA PRO A 200 -11.70 -21.11 -1.75
C PRO A 200 -12.94 -21.39 -0.89
N ARG A 201 -12.82 -21.32 0.44
CA ARG A 201 -13.96 -21.51 1.35
C ARG A 201 -14.97 -20.38 1.23
N TRP A 202 -14.52 -19.13 1.11
CA TRP A 202 -15.42 -17.99 0.90
C TRP A 202 -16.12 -18.03 -0.46
N LEU A 203 -15.42 -18.50 -1.50
CA LEU A 203 -16.01 -18.75 -2.81
C LEU A 203 -17.12 -19.80 -2.72
N ALA A 204 -16.84 -20.96 -2.11
CA ALA A 204 -17.82 -22.02 -1.92
C ALA A 204 -19.03 -21.60 -1.06
N ALA A 205 -18.80 -20.70 -0.10
CA ALA A 205 -19.84 -20.14 0.77
C ALA A 205 -20.62 -18.97 0.15
N GLY A 206 -20.35 -18.58 -1.11
CA GLY A 206 -21.03 -17.45 -1.77
C GLY A 206 -20.72 -16.09 -1.15
N ARG A 207 -19.61 -15.96 -0.42
CA ARG A 207 -19.17 -14.72 0.25
C ARG A 207 -18.31 -13.83 -0.65
N TYR A 208 -18.09 -14.25 -1.90
CA TYR A 208 -17.29 -13.52 -2.88
C TYR A 208 -18.18 -12.90 -3.95
N THR A 209 -17.91 -11.65 -4.33
CA THR A 209 -18.62 -11.01 -5.45
C THR A 209 -17.94 -11.29 -6.79
N ASP A 210 -18.75 -11.47 -7.82
CA ASP A 210 -18.38 -11.45 -9.23
C ASP A 210 -17.89 -10.06 -9.70
N GLY A 211 -18.22 -9.00 -8.96
CA GLY A 211 -17.81 -7.63 -9.27
C GLY A 211 -16.35 -7.30 -8.92
N LEU A 212 -15.61 -8.21 -8.28
CA LEU A 212 -14.21 -7.96 -7.90
C LEU A 212 -13.30 -8.23 -9.10
N GLN A 213 -12.71 -7.16 -9.65
CA GLN A 213 -11.59 -7.25 -10.57
C GLN A 213 -10.29 -6.95 -9.81
N VAL A 214 -9.39 -7.92 -9.75
CA VAL A 214 -8.06 -7.74 -9.16
C VAL A 214 -7.12 -7.22 -10.24
N VAL A 215 -6.48 -6.08 -9.98
CA VAL A 215 -5.48 -5.47 -10.86
C VAL A 215 -4.09 -5.99 -10.50
N SER A 216 -3.74 -5.96 -9.22
CA SER A 216 -2.46 -6.50 -8.72
C SER A 216 -2.57 -6.97 -7.28
N ARG A 217 -1.63 -7.84 -6.90
CA ARG A 217 -1.39 -8.26 -5.52
C ARG A 217 0.11 -8.31 -5.27
N SER A 218 0.52 -7.80 -4.13
CA SER A 218 1.91 -7.84 -3.69
C SER A 218 1.95 -8.12 -2.21
N VAL A 219 2.98 -8.83 -1.77
CA VAL A 219 3.23 -9.11 -0.36
C VAL A 219 4.55 -8.46 -0.01
N PHE A 220 4.57 -7.71 1.07
CA PHE A 220 5.77 -7.01 1.51
C PHE A 220 6.13 -7.36 2.93
N ARG A 221 7.42 -7.33 3.24
CA ARG A 221 7.99 -7.40 4.59
C ARG A 221 8.61 -6.06 4.97
N THR A 222 8.62 -5.72 6.25
CA THR A 222 9.32 -4.51 6.73
C THR A 222 10.82 -4.60 6.43
N LEU A 223 11.40 -3.49 5.95
CA LEU A 223 12.84 -3.32 5.74
C LEU A 223 13.60 -3.09 7.05
#